data_AF-A0A7K8Z4E6-F1
#
_entry.id   AF-A0A7K8Z4E6-F1
#
_cell.length_a   1.000
_cell.length_b   1.000
_cell.length_c   1.000
_cell.angle_alpha   90.00
_cell.angle_beta   90.00
_cell.angle_gamma   90.00
#
_symmetry.space_group_name_H-M   'P 1'
#
loop_
_entity.id
_entity.type
_entity.pdbx_description
1 polymer ?
#
loop_
_entity_poly.entity_id
_entity_poly.type
_entity_poly.pdbx_seq_one_letter_code
_entity_poly.pdbx_strand_id
1 'polypeptide(L)'
;ASGRRMCKALRDFLHAQQVQAPLEVYSEWLSVGHVDEFLTFVPAPDRKGFRLLLASPNACYQLFKEKQRQGHGEATQFIGMKDCERKSIDEILADESLKSDNRHVQRCIDWNRNLLKQELGLSEQDIIDIPQLFILTGARADALFPDMVNMLVLGKHLGIPKPFGPVVGGQCCLERRVRDLLEPLGLSCTFIDDYFSYHVLSGDVHCGTNVRRKPFAFKWWHMVP
;
A
#
# COMPACT_ATOMS: atom_id res chain seq x y z
N ALA A 1 -24.73 5.14 7.76
CA ALA A 1 -23.62 5.23 8.74
C ALA A 1 -23.15 6.68 8.77
N SER A 2 -22.92 7.27 9.96
CA SER A 2 -22.28 8.58 10.08
C SER A 2 -20.82 8.44 9.62
N GLY A 3 -20.38 9.23 8.66
CA GLY A 3 -19.04 9.11 8.08
C GLY A 3 -17.95 9.42 9.11
N ARG A 4 -16.88 8.61 9.15
CA ARG A 4 -15.69 8.91 9.95
C ARG A 4 -14.87 10.00 9.26
N ARG A 5 -14.68 11.14 9.93
CA ARG A 5 -13.86 12.25 9.41
C ARG A 5 -12.90 12.74 10.47
N MET A 6 -11.71 13.17 10.04
CA MET A 6 -10.76 13.87 10.91
C MET A 6 -11.44 15.05 11.61
N CYS A 7 -11.12 15.24 12.91
CA CYS A 7 -11.79 16.25 13.71
C CYS A 7 -11.62 17.65 13.08
N LYS A 8 -12.67 18.47 13.21
CA LYS A 8 -12.73 19.78 12.54
C LYS A 8 -11.56 20.68 12.95
N ALA A 9 -11.21 20.71 14.24
CA ALA A 9 -10.12 21.54 14.75
C ALA A 9 -8.77 21.23 14.08
N LEU A 10 -8.45 19.95 13.83
CA LEU A 10 -7.23 19.57 13.12
C LEU A 10 -7.29 19.98 11.64
N ARG A 11 -8.43 19.77 10.97
CA ARG A 11 -8.59 20.20 9.58
C ARG A 11 -8.44 21.71 9.44
N ASP A 12 -9.12 22.49 10.28
CA ASP A 12 -9.01 23.94 10.30
C ASP A 12 -7.56 24.37 10.54
N PHE A 13 -6.87 23.74 11.50
CA PHE A 13 -5.46 24.01 11.78
C PHE A 13 -4.57 23.74 10.57
N LEU A 14 -4.72 22.60 9.88
CA LEU A 14 -3.94 22.25 8.70
C LEU A 14 -4.19 23.22 7.54
N HIS A 15 -5.46 23.56 7.27
CA HIS A 15 -5.80 24.55 6.24
C HIS A 15 -5.26 25.95 6.56
N ALA A 16 -5.23 26.33 7.84
CA ALA A 16 -4.69 27.61 8.27
C ALA A 16 -3.18 27.76 8.00
N GLN A 17 -2.44 26.68 7.75
CA GLN A 17 -1.01 26.74 7.44
C GLN A 17 -0.71 27.23 6.01
N GLN A 18 -1.66 27.11 5.09
CA GLN A 18 -1.63 27.57 3.68
C GLN A 18 -0.56 26.91 2.77
N VAL A 19 0.69 26.81 3.22
CA VAL A 19 1.87 26.44 2.40
C VAL A 19 1.93 24.97 1.98
N GLN A 20 1.01 24.14 2.48
CA GLN A 20 0.81 22.75 2.07
C GLN A 20 -0.70 22.49 2.03
N ALA A 21 -1.39 23.11 1.08
CA ALA A 21 -2.84 23.03 0.91
C ALA A 21 -3.34 21.57 1.05
N PRO A 22 -4.06 21.23 2.14
CA PRO A 22 -4.45 19.85 2.42
C PRO A 22 -5.39 19.29 1.35
N LEU A 23 -5.13 18.04 0.95
CA LEU A 23 -5.99 17.24 0.07
C LEU A 23 -6.73 16.19 0.90
N GLU A 24 -8.06 16.19 0.86
CA GLU A 24 -8.87 15.15 1.49
C GLU A 24 -8.98 13.92 0.56
N VAL A 25 -8.53 12.76 1.05
CA VAL A 25 -8.59 11.48 0.33
C VAL A 25 -9.61 10.53 0.98
N TYR A 26 -10.12 9.59 0.19
CA TYR A 26 -11.13 8.63 0.65
C TYR A 26 -10.46 7.39 1.26
N SER A 27 -10.33 7.37 2.59
CA SER A 27 -9.82 6.22 3.36
C SER A 27 -10.90 5.48 4.15
N GLU A 28 -12.15 5.96 4.14
CA GLU A 28 -13.20 5.40 4.98
C GLU A 28 -13.56 3.95 4.61
N TRP A 29 -13.23 3.45 3.44
CA TRP A 29 -13.44 2.04 3.10
C TRP A 29 -12.56 1.07 3.91
N LEU A 30 -11.50 1.55 4.59
CA LEU A 30 -10.64 0.74 5.46
C LEU A 30 -11.20 0.64 6.90
N SER A 31 -10.88 -0.45 7.58
CA SER A 31 -11.23 -0.70 8.98
C SER A 31 -10.56 0.31 9.90
N VAL A 32 -9.24 0.49 9.80
CA VAL A 32 -8.52 1.53 10.55
C VAL A 32 -8.84 2.90 9.96
N GLY A 33 -8.76 3.06 8.63
CA GLY A 33 -9.23 4.26 7.94
C GLY A 33 -8.15 5.30 7.68
N HIS A 34 -6.89 4.88 7.60
CA HIS A 34 -5.74 5.72 7.36
C HIS A 34 -5.27 5.65 5.89
N VAL A 35 -4.50 6.65 5.49
CA VAL A 35 -4.07 6.79 4.09
C VAL A 35 -2.82 5.98 3.78
N ASP A 36 -1.99 5.72 4.79
CA ASP A 36 -0.77 4.93 4.71
C ASP A 36 -1.03 3.43 4.51
N GLU A 37 -2.28 2.97 4.62
CA GLU A 37 -2.74 1.61 4.28
C GLU A 37 -2.98 1.41 2.77
N PHE A 38 -2.87 2.46 1.95
CA PHE A 38 -3.04 2.31 0.50
C PHE A 38 -2.12 3.18 -0.35
N LEU A 39 -1.40 4.13 0.25
CA LEU A 39 -0.41 4.94 -0.46
C LEU A 39 0.86 5.20 0.34
N THR A 40 1.98 5.30 -0.37
CA THR A 40 3.23 5.87 0.16
C THR A 40 4.03 6.53 -0.97
N PHE A 41 5.08 7.27 -0.63
CA PHE A 41 5.98 7.89 -1.61
C PHE A 41 7.42 7.41 -1.40
N VAL A 42 8.10 7.10 -2.50
CA VAL A 42 9.53 6.73 -2.52
C VAL A 42 10.31 7.67 -3.43
N PRO A 43 11.59 7.97 -3.12
CA PRO A 43 12.42 8.76 -4.01
C PRO A 43 12.72 7.99 -5.30
N ALA A 44 12.88 8.72 -6.40
CA ALA A 44 13.29 8.17 -7.69
C ALA A 44 14.35 9.09 -8.33
N PRO A 45 15.32 8.53 -9.08
CA PRO A 45 16.39 9.33 -9.69
C PRO A 45 15.93 10.13 -10.91
N ASP A 46 14.73 9.88 -11.40
CA ASP A 46 14.18 10.42 -12.64
C ASP A 46 12.84 11.15 -12.41
N ARG A 47 12.24 11.64 -13.52
CA ARG A 47 10.91 12.27 -13.53
C ARG A 47 10.83 13.44 -12.54
N LYS A 48 9.87 13.39 -11.62
CA LYS A 48 9.62 14.40 -10.59
C LYS A 48 10.43 14.14 -9.30
N GLY A 49 11.36 13.19 -9.32
CA GLY A 49 12.19 12.83 -8.16
C GLY A 49 11.52 11.84 -7.19
N PHE A 50 10.34 11.31 -7.53
CA PHE A 50 9.60 10.35 -6.70
C PHE A 50 8.75 9.38 -7.53
N ARG A 51 8.21 8.37 -6.85
CA ARG A 51 7.05 7.57 -7.28
C ARG A 51 6.01 7.53 -6.17
N LEU A 52 4.75 7.63 -6.55
CA LEU A 52 3.60 7.29 -5.70
C LEU A 52 3.40 5.78 -5.79
N LEU A 53 3.48 5.10 -4.65
CA LEU A 53 3.15 3.68 -4.56
C LEU A 53 1.69 3.56 -4.11
N LEU A 54 0.90 2.74 -4.80
CA LEU A 54 -0.47 2.42 -4.41
C LEU A 54 -0.61 0.92 -4.20
N ALA A 55 -1.32 0.51 -3.13
CA ALA A 55 -1.76 -0.87 -2.99
C ALA A 55 -2.65 -1.25 -4.18
N SER A 56 -2.51 -2.47 -4.71
CA SER A 56 -3.21 -2.89 -5.93
C SER A 56 -3.62 -4.37 -5.89
N PRO A 57 -4.91 -4.64 -5.59
CA PRO A 57 -5.48 -5.96 -5.77
C PRO A 57 -5.37 -6.47 -7.20
N ASN A 58 -5.58 -5.62 -8.20
CA ASN A 58 -5.44 -6.01 -9.60
C ASN A 58 -4.03 -6.53 -9.91
N ALA A 59 -2.98 -5.84 -9.45
CA ALA A 59 -1.59 -6.28 -9.65
C ALA A 59 -1.32 -7.62 -8.96
N CYS A 60 -1.89 -7.86 -7.77
CA CYS A 60 -1.73 -9.12 -7.06
C CYS A 60 -2.43 -10.28 -7.79
N TYR A 61 -3.68 -10.09 -8.23
CA TYR A 61 -4.39 -11.11 -9.02
C TYR A 61 -3.71 -11.40 -10.34
N GLN A 62 -3.12 -10.39 -11.00
CA GLN A 62 -2.33 -10.60 -12.22
C GLN A 62 -1.09 -11.46 -11.94
N LEU A 63 -0.31 -11.12 -10.90
CA LEU A 63 0.85 -11.90 -10.47
C LEU A 63 0.47 -13.36 -10.17
N PHE A 64 -0.60 -13.59 -9.41
CA PHE A 64 -1.02 -14.94 -9.06
C PHE A 64 -1.49 -15.74 -10.28
N LYS A 65 -2.22 -15.13 -11.22
CA LYS A 65 -2.57 -15.77 -12.50
C LYS A 65 -1.34 -16.11 -13.34
N GLU A 66 -0.33 -15.24 -13.37
CA GLU A 66 0.94 -15.53 -14.04
C GLU A 66 1.63 -16.74 -13.41
N LYS A 67 1.65 -16.84 -12.08
CA LYS A 67 2.26 -17.98 -11.37
C LYS A 67 1.48 -19.27 -11.52
N GLN A 68 0.15 -19.22 -11.52
CA GLN A 68 -0.70 -20.36 -11.85
C GLN A 68 -0.38 -20.90 -13.26
N ARG A 69 -0.31 -20.02 -14.26
CA ARG A 69 0.05 -20.40 -15.66
C ARG A 69 1.45 -20.99 -15.79
N GLN A 70 2.36 -20.66 -14.88
CA GLN A 70 3.71 -21.22 -14.80
C GLN A 70 3.74 -22.59 -14.09
N GLY A 71 2.60 -23.12 -13.65
CA GLY A 71 2.49 -24.40 -12.96
C GLY A 71 2.67 -24.32 -11.44
N HIS A 72 2.56 -23.12 -10.85
CA HIS A 72 2.75 -22.89 -9.41
C HIS A 72 1.44 -22.63 -8.65
N GLY A 73 0.30 -23.13 -9.15
CA GLY A 73 -1.02 -22.94 -8.53
C GLY A 73 -1.13 -23.46 -7.09
N GLU A 74 -0.42 -24.54 -6.77
CA GLU A 74 -0.38 -25.14 -5.43
C GLU A 74 0.52 -24.41 -4.44
N ALA A 75 1.27 -23.38 -4.87
CA ALA A 75 2.14 -22.64 -3.96
C ALA A 75 1.29 -21.82 -2.97
N THR A 76 1.54 -22.00 -1.67
CA THR A 76 0.70 -21.45 -0.61
C THR A 76 1.25 -20.16 -0.02
N GLN A 77 0.35 -19.29 0.41
CA GLN A 77 0.62 -18.09 1.19
C GLN A 77 -0.02 -18.20 2.58
N PHE A 78 0.63 -17.63 3.59
CA PHE A 78 -0.01 -17.41 4.88
C PHE A 78 -1.04 -16.29 4.78
N ILE A 79 -2.25 -16.56 5.25
CA ILE A 79 -3.36 -15.63 5.25
C ILE A 79 -4.03 -15.59 6.63
N GLY A 80 -4.70 -14.46 6.89
CA GLY A 80 -5.59 -14.31 8.05
C GLY A 80 -4.90 -13.85 9.33
N MET A 81 -5.59 -13.01 10.09
CA MET A 81 -5.01 -12.29 11.24
C MET A 81 -4.86 -13.14 12.52
N LYS A 82 -5.40 -14.36 12.59
CA LYS A 82 -5.45 -15.13 13.87
C LYS A 82 -4.91 -16.55 13.80
N ASP A 83 -5.18 -17.29 12.72
CA ASP A 83 -4.97 -18.74 12.72
C ASP A 83 -3.88 -19.23 11.74
N CYS A 84 -3.10 -18.31 11.14
CA CYS A 84 -2.03 -18.65 10.19
C CYS A 84 -2.48 -19.68 9.12
N GLU A 85 -3.69 -19.52 8.61
CA GLU A 85 -4.23 -20.38 7.57
C GLU A 85 -3.36 -20.25 6.32
N ARG A 86 -3.18 -21.34 5.58
CA ARG A 86 -2.48 -21.30 4.31
C ARG A 86 -3.49 -21.55 3.20
N LYS A 87 -3.53 -20.64 2.22
CA LYS A 87 -4.25 -20.84 0.97
C LYS A 87 -3.29 -20.90 -0.20
N SER A 88 -3.55 -21.80 -1.14
CA SER A 88 -2.84 -21.89 -2.41
C SER A 88 -3.21 -20.74 -3.33
N ILE A 89 -2.40 -20.50 -4.35
CA ILE A 89 -2.75 -19.55 -5.43
C ILE A 89 -4.07 -19.98 -6.08
N ASP A 90 -4.27 -21.28 -6.32
CA ASP A 90 -5.49 -21.79 -6.97
C ASP A 90 -6.74 -21.53 -6.12
N GLU A 91 -6.64 -21.73 -4.80
CA GLU A 91 -7.73 -21.42 -3.87
C GLU A 91 -8.06 -19.92 -3.84
N ILE A 92 -7.03 -19.06 -3.74
CA ILE A 92 -7.22 -17.59 -3.77
C ILE A 92 -7.82 -17.14 -5.11
N LEU A 93 -7.39 -17.74 -6.22
CA LEU A 93 -7.92 -17.46 -7.55
C LEU A 93 -9.28 -18.09 -7.81
N ALA A 94 -9.75 -19.05 -7.00
CA ALA A 94 -11.09 -19.63 -7.10
C ALA A 94 -12.11 -18.94 -6.19
N ASP A 95 -11.65 -18.24 -5.14
CA ASP A 95 -12.51 -17.57 -4.16
C ASP A 95 -13.23 -16.33 -4.75
N GLU A 96 -14.49 -16.52 -5.17
CA GLU A 96 -15.31 -15.44 -5.74
C GLU A 96 -15.70 -14.35 -4.74
N SER A 97 -15.78 -14.69 -3.45
CA SER A 97 -16.06 -13.71 -2.39
C SER A 97 -14.88 -12.76 -2.25
N LEU A 98 -13.68 -13.32 -2.10
CA LEU A 98 -12.44 -12.55 -2.01
C LEU A 98 -12.20 -11.69 -3.25
N LYS A 99 -12.51 -12.21 -4.45
CA LYS A 99 -12.46 -11.40 -5.68
C LYS A 99 -13.45 -10.24 -5.64
N SER A 100 -14.66 -10.45 -5.13
CA SER A 100 -15.67 -9.40 -5.02
C SER A 100 -15.23 -8.27 -4.09
N ASP A 101 -14.70 -8.65 -2.93
CA ASP A 101 -14.10 -7.75 -1.95
C ASP A 101 -12.98 -6.90 -2.59
N ASN A 102 -12.04 -7.56 -3.24
CA ASN A 102 -10.91 -6.89 -3.87
C ASN A 102 -11.28 -6.05 -5.10
N ARG A 103 -12.35 -6.40 -5.84
CA ARG A 103 -12.93 -5.52 -6.87
C ARG A 103 -13.57 -4.26 -6.27
N HIS A 104 -14.12 -4.34 -5.06
CA HIS A 104 -14.61 -3.16 -4.36
C HIS A 104 -13.43 -2.29 -3.89
N VAL A 105 -12.46 -2.88 -3.21
CA VAL A 105 -11.26 -2.17 -2.73
C VAL A 105 -10.50 -1.49 -3.87
N GLN A 106 -10.28 -2.19 -4.98
CA GLN A 106 -9.63 -1.60 -6.15
C GLN A 106 -10.38 -0.36 -6.66
N ARG A 107 -11.72 -0.36 -6.69
CA ARG A 107 -12.50 0.84 -7.08
C ARG A 107 -12.30 2.00 -6.11
N CYS A 108 -12.18 1.72 -4.81
CA CYS A 108 -11.87 2.74 -3.80
C CYS A 108 -10.46 3.33 -4.01
N ILE A 109 -9.48 2.50 -4.34
CA ILE A 109 -8.11 2.93 -4.64
C ILE A 109 -8.08 3.71 -5.96
N ASP A 110 -8.79 3.25 -7.00
CA ASP A 110 -8.88 3.92 -8.29
C ASP A 110 -9.52 5.32 -8.19
N TRP A 111 -10.50 5.48 -7.31
CA TRP A 111 -11.07 6.78 -6.98
C TRP A 111 -9.99 7.74 -6.45
N ASN A 112 -9.19 7.27 -5.48
CA ASN A 112 -8.08 8.05 -4.94
C ASN A 112 -6.96 8.26 -5.97
N ARG A 113 -6.68 7.27 -6.83
CA ARG A 113 -5.71 7.40 -7.94
C ARG A 113 -6.09 8.57 -8.84
N ASN A 114 -7.35 8.67 -9.25
CA ASN A 114 -7.82 9.75 -10.11
C ASN A 114 -7.76 11.11 -9.40
N LEU A 115 -8.16 11.16 -8.13
CA LEU A 115 -8.05 12.36 -7.31
C LEU A 115 -6.58 12.83 -7.19
N LEU A 116 -5.66 11.94 -6.80
CA LEU A 116 -4.25 12.25 -6.64
C LEU A 116 -3.60 12.67 -7.97
N LYS A 117 -3.99 12.05 -9.09
CA LYS A 117 -3.54 12.48 -10.42
C LYS A 117 -3.97 13.90 -10.76
N GLN A 118 -5.22 14.24 -10.49
CA GLN A 118 -5.76 15.57 -10.75
C GLN A 118 -5.08 16.63 -9.85
N GLU A 119 -5.09 16.40 -8.54
CA GLU A 119 -4.71 17.41 -7.55
C GLU A 119 -3.19 17.56 -7.40
N LEU A 120 -2.41 16.51 -7.68
CA LEU A 120 -0.94 16.54 -7.64
C LEU A 120 -0.31 16.57 -9.04
N GLY A 121 -1.12 16.67 -10.10
CA GLY A 121 -0.67 16.71 -11.48
C GLY A 121 0.12 15.46 -11.90
N LEU A 122 -0.23 14.27 -11.39
CA LEU A 122 0.48 13.01 -11.65
C LEU A 122 0.05 12.36 -12.97
N SER A 123 1.01 11.71 -13.62
CA SER A 123 0.78 10.81 -14.74
C SER A 123 0.88 9.35 -14.28
N GLU A 124 0.41 8.40 -15.09
CA GLU A 124 0.58 6.96 -14.80
C GLU A 124 2.05 6.56 -14.61
N GLN A 125 2.98 7.27 -15.25
CA GLN A 125 4.42 7.00 -15.13
C GLN A 125 5.00 7.44 -13.77
N ASP A 126 4.25 8.24 -13.01
CA ASP A 126 4.63 8.67 -11.65
C ASP A 126 4.11 7.68 -10.58
N ILE A 127 3.34 6.66 -10.97
CA ILE A 127 2.63 5.73 -10.07
C ILE A 127 3.15 4.30 -10.28
N ILE A 128 3.36 3.57 -9.19
CA ILE A 128 3.68 2.14 -9.19
C ILE A 128 2.66 1.40 -8.35
N ASP A 129 2.07 0.36 -8.92
CA ASP A 129 1.12 -0.50 -8.26
C ASP A 129 1.83 -1.64 -7.51
N ILE A 130 1.66 -1.69 -6.19
CA ILE A 130 2.22 -2.70 -5.30
C ILE A 130 1.18 -3.83 -5.13
N PRO A 131 1.51 -5.10 -5.43
CA PRO A 131 0.55 -6.20 -5.34
C PRO A 131 0.12 -6.42 -3.89
N GLN A 132 -1.14 -6.13 -3.58
CA GLN A 132 -1.70 -6.21 -2.22
C GLN A 132 -3.14 -6.73 -2.28
N LEU A 133 -3.52 -7.65 -1.39
CA LEU A 133 -4.91 -8.10 -1.25
C LEU A 133 -5.51 -7.66 0.08
N PHE A 134 -6.82 -7.53 0.09
CA PHE A 134 -7.63 -7.14 1.23
C PHE A 134 -8.76 -8.15 1.45
N ILE A 135 -9.34 -8.12 2.64
CA ILE A 135 -10.55 -8.87 3.00
C ILE A 135 -11.55 -7.91 3.65
N LEU A 136 -12.84 -8.07 3.35
CA LEU A 136 -13.87 -7.24 3.98
C LEU A 136 -14.47 -7.91 5.21
N THR A 137 -14.51 -7.17 6.31
CA THR A 137 -15.34 -7.49 7.47
C THR A 137 -16.53 -6.55 7.50
N GLY A 138 -17.66 -6.99 6.95
CA GLY A 138 -18.83 -6.14 6.73
C GLY A 138 -18.62 -5.15 5.59
N ALA A 139 -18.50 -3.86 5.90
CA ALA A 139 -18.33 -2.78 4.90
C ALA A 139 -16.93 -2.14 4.94
N ARG A 140 -15.99 -2.72 5.69
CA ARG A 140 -14.64 -2.19 5.89
C ARG A 140 -13.60 -3.24 5.52
N ALA A 141 -12.50 -2.78 4.95
CA ALA A 141 -11.40 -3.62 4.50
C ALA A 141 -10.24 -3.65 5.49
N ASP A 142 -9.66 -4.84 5.67
CA ASP A 142 -8.38 -5.07 6.32
C ASP A 142 -7.42 -5.74 5.32
N ALA A 143 -6.11 -5.62 5.52
CA ALA A 143 -5.12 -6.27 4.68
C ALA A 143 -5.20 -7.80 4.86
N LEU A 144 -5.23 -8.56 3.76
CA LEU A 144 -5.30 -10.04 3.81
C LEU A 144 -3.99 -10.67 4.28
N PHE A 145 -2.88 -10.00 3.97
CA PHE A 145 -1.51 -10.29 4.34
C PHE A 145 -0.78 -8.96 4.59
N PRO A 146 0.40 -8.96 5.26
CA PRO A 146 1.10 -7.73 5.66
C PRO A 146 1.16 -6.68 4.54
N ASP A 147 0.71 -5.46 4.83
CA ASP A 147 0.49 -4.44 3.81
C ASP A 147 1.80 -3.83 3.35
N MET A 148 2.28 -4.27 2.19
CA MET A 148 3.59 -3.84 1.68
C MET A 148 3.68 -2.34 1.39
N VAL A 149 2.56 -1.62 1.20
CA VAL A 149 2.62 -0.16 1.00
C VAL A 149 2.86 0.60 2.31
N ASN A 150 2.49 0.01 3.45
CA ASN A 150 2.67 0.55 4.80
C ASN A 150 4.13 0.38 5.29
N MET A 151 5.07 0.86 4.47
CA MET A 151 6.52 0.68 4.65
C MET A 151 7.22 1.88 5.27
N LEU A 152 8.35 1.62 5.94
CA LEU A 152 9.28 2.64 6.42
C LEU A 152 10.23 3.09 5.31
N VAL A 153 10.19 4.37 4.93
CA VAL A 153 11.06 4.94 3.88
C VAL A 153 12.19 5.78 4.47
N LEU A 154 13.43 5.28 4.42
CA LEU A 154 14.67 5.94 4.86
C LEU A 154 15.61 6.22 3.68
N GLY A 155 15.25 7.24 2.89
CA GLY A 155 15.98 7.56 1.66
C GLY A 155 15.85 6.42 0.66
N LYS A 156 16.96 5.76 0.34
CA LYS A 156 16.97 4.60 -0.57
C LYS A 156 16.68 3.27 0.12
N HIS A 157 16.64 3.23 1.45
CA HIS A 157 16.41 1.99 2.20
C HIS A 157 14.94 1.90 2.61
N LEU A 158 14.28 0.81 2.20
CA LEU A 158 12.88 0.55 2.46
C LEU A 158 12.74 -0.59 3.47
N GLY A 159 12.06 -0.34 4.58
CA GLY A 159 11.61 -1.36 5.53
C GLY A 159 10.17 -1.76 5.20
N ILE A 160 10.02 -2.80 4.39
CA ILE A 160 8.75 -3.25 3.83
C ILE A 160 8.19 -4.39 4.71
N PRO A 161 6.90 -4.38 5.08
CA PRO A 161 6.27 -5.53 5.74
C PRO A 161 6.45 -6.81 4.94
N LYS A 162 6.83 -7.91 5.61
CA LYS A 162 7.12 -9.17 4.94
C LYS A 162 5.80 -9.88 4.59
N PRO A 163 5.46 -10.07 3.31
CA PRO A 163 4.12 -10.52 2.93
C PRO A 163 3.88 -12.03 3.14
N PHE A 164 4.94 -12.81 3.38
CA PHE A 164 4.86 -14.27 3.51
C PHE A 164 4.10 -14.98 2.38
N GLY A 165 4.22 -14.45 1.16
CA GLY A 165 3.55 -14.95 -0.03
C GLY A 165 4.09 -16.26 -0.60
N PRO A 166 3.49 -16.77 -1.70
CA PRO A 166 3.82 -18.06 -2.27
C PRO A 166 5.28 -18.17 -2.68
N VAL A 167 5.93 -19.25 -2.25
CA VAL A 167 7.33 -19.51 -2.58
C VAL A 167 7.42 -20.19 -3.93
N VAL A 168 8.01 -19.49 -4.90
CA VAL A 168 8.22 -19.98 -6.27
C VAL A 168 9.70 -19.88 -6.61
N GLY A 169 10.33 -21.02 -6.92
CA GLY A 169 11.78 -21.07 -7.18
C GLY A 169 12.62 -20.68 -5.96
N GLY A 170 12.17 -21.03 -4.75
CA GLY A 170 12.87 -20.75 -3.50
C GLY A 170 12.70 -19.33 -2.94
N GLN A 171 11.91 -18.47 -3.60
CA GLN A 171 11.69 -17.08 -3.17
C GLN A 171 10.21 -16.73 -3.15
N CYS A 172 9.79 -15.88 -2.20
CA CYS A 172 8.45 -15.30 -2.17
C CYS A 172 8.20 -14.47 -3.45
N CYS A 173 7.17 -14.82 -4.21
CA CYS A 173 6.89 -14.16 -5.49
C CYS A 173 6.45 -12.70 -5.34
N LEU A 174 5.80 -12.35 -4.22
CA LEU A 174 5.43 -10.97 -3.88
C LEU A 174 6.67 -10.12 -3.60
N GLU A 175 7.56 -10.60 -2.74
CA GLU A 175 8.81 -9.89 -2.45
C GLU A 175 9.65 -9.69 -3.72
N ARG A 176 9.70 -10.72 -4.58
CA ARG A 176 10.39 -10.63 -5.87
C ARG A 176 9.77 -9.58 -6.77
N ARG A 177 8.44 -9.57 -6.91
CA ARG A 177 7.72 -8.56 -7.71
C ARG A 177 7.99 -7.14 -7.19
N VAL A 178 8.00 -6.94 -5.87
CA VAL A 178 8.30 -5.62 -5.28
C VAL A 178 9.75 -5.20 -5.55
N ARG A 179 10.72 -6.12 -5.46
CA ARG A 179 12.11 -5.85 -5.87
C ARG A 179 12.20 -5.46 -7.34
N ASP A 180 11.56 -6.23 -8.23
CA ASP A 180 11.56 -5.96 -9.68
C ASP A 180 10.99 -4.57 -10.03
N LEU A 181 10.05 -4.06 -9.22
CA LEU A 181 9.45 -2.73 -9.39
C LEU A 181 10.33 -1.60 -8.82
N LEU A 182 10.99 -1.81 -7.69
CA LEU A 182 11.60 -0.73 -6.89
C LEU A 182 13.14 -0.67 -7.01
N GLU A 183 13.82 -1.81 -7.17
CA GLU A 183 15.29 -1.84 -7.32
C GLU A 183 15.79 -1.11 -8.57
N PRO A 184 15.08 -1.10 -9.72
CA PRO A 184 15.46 -0.26 -10.87
C PRO A 184 15.51 1.25 -10.57
N LEU A 185 14.83 1.71 -9.52
CA LEU A 185 14.89 3.10 -9.04
C LEU A 185 16.08 3.35 -8.10
N GLY A 186 16.92 2.34 -7.87
CA GLY A 186 18.03 2.40 -6.91
C GLY A 186 17.60 2.31 -5.45
N LEU A 187 16.44 1.69 -5.19
CA LEU A 187 15.91 1.45 -3.85
C LEU A 187 16.34 0.06 -3.36
N SER A 188 16.61 -0.06 -2.06
CA SER A 188 16.98 -1.29 -1.37
C SER A 188 15.79 -1.79 -0.56
N CYS A 189 15.23 -2.93 -0.94
CA CYS A 189 14.05 -3.52 -0.30
C CYS A 189 14.45 -4.51 0.80
N THR A 190 14.20 -4.14 2.06
CA THR A 190 14.36 -5.03 3.23
C THR A 190 12.98 -5.43 3.73
N PHE A 191 12.69 -6.73 3.74
CA PHE A 191 11.41 -7.27 4.19
C PHE A 191 11.49 -7.64 5.68
N ILE A 192 10.67 -6.98 6.51
CA ILE A 192 10.66 -7.09 7.96
C ILE A 192 9.48 -7.95 8.38
N ASP A 193 9.75 -8.98 9.18
CA ASP A 193 8.68 -9.75 9.81
C ASP A 193 8.05 -8.93 10.94
N ASP A 194 6.83 -8.49 10.70
CA ASP A 194 5.99 -7.76 11.64
C ASP A 194 4.66 -8.49 11.94
N TYR A 195 4.54 -9.75 11.51
CA TYR A 195 3.25 -10.45 11.43
C TYR A 195 2.51 -10.47 12.77
N PHE A 196 3.10 -11.12 13.78
CA PHE A 196 2.48 -11.26 15.09
C PHE A 196 2.57 -10.01 15.95
N SER A 197 3.54 -9.14 15.69
CA SER A 197 3.77 -7.93 16.48
C SER A 197 2.90 -6.75 16.06
N TYR A 198 2.53 -6.66 14.78
CA TYR A 198 1.82 -5.54 14.19
C TYR A 198 0.67 -6.00 13.30
N HIS A 199 0.92 -6.83 12.28
CA HIS A 199 -0.08 -7.13 11.24
C HIS A 199 -1.39 -7.69 11.81
N VAL A 200 -1.30 -8.65 12.74
CA VAL A 200 -2.47 -9.25 13.42
C VAL A 200 -3.29 -8.24 14.26
N LEU A 201 -2.74 -7.05 14.52
CA LEU A 201 -3.36 -5.92 15.21
C LEU A 201 -3.85 -4.82 14.25
N SER A 202 -3.98 -5.12 12.96
CA SER A 202 -4.40 -4.20 11.89
C SER A 202 -3.43 -3.03 11.66
N GLY A 203 -2.12 -3.30 11.62
CA GLY A 203 -1.13 -2.30 11.18
C GLY A 203 0.20 -2.95 10.86
N ASP A 204 1.09 -2.25 10.16
CA ASP A 204 2.38 -2.82 9.75
C ASP A 204 3.54 -1.87 10.12
N VAL A 205 4.72 -2.07 9.51
CA VAL A 205 5.96 -1.34 9.82
C VAL A 205 5.79 0.19 9.91
N HIS A 206 5.08 0.84 8.98
CA HIS A 206 4.88 2.30 9.03
C HIS A 206 4.00 2.69 10.22
N CYS A 207 2.89 1.98 10.46
CA CYS A 207 2.02 2.20 11.63
C CYS A 207 2.78 2.08 12.95
N GLY A 208 3.77 1.19 13.02
CA GLY A 208 4.60 0.98 14.21
C GLY A 208 5.75 1.97 14.41
N THR A 209 5.99 2.89 13.47
CA THR A 209 7.18 3.75 13.47
C THR A 209 6.87 5.21 13.16
N ASN A 210 7.86 6.09 13.35
CA ASN A 210 7.77 7.48 12.93
C ASN A 210 9.17 8.02 12.58
N VAL A 211 9.26 9.03 11.72
CA VAL A 211 10.52 9.54 11.18
C VAL A 211 10.56 11.06 11.20
N ARG A 212 11.58 11.61 11.86
CA ARG A 212 11.95 13.02 11.70
C ARG A 212 12.82 13.18 10.45
N ARG A 213 12.41 14.05 9.53
CA ARG A 213 13.10 14.29 8.25
C ARG A 213 13.76 15.67 8.22
N LYS A 214 14.71 15.85 7.31
CA LYS A 214 15.33 17.16 7.05
C LYS A 214 14.27 18.13 6.49
N PRO A 215 14.17 19.37 6.99
CA PRO A 215 13.28 20.38 6.40
C PRO A 215 13.61 20.67 4.94
N PHE A 216 12.61 21.14 4.18
CA PHE A 216 12.83 21.59 2.80
C PHE A 216 13.86 22.71 2.74
N ALA A 217 14.70 22.69 1.70
CA ALA A 217 15.62 23.79 1.43
C ALA A 217 14.88 25.05 0.97
N PHE A 218 13.75 24.87 0.27
CA PHE A 218 12.85 25.95 -0.14
C PHE A 218 12.27 26.66 1.09
N LYS A 219 12.18 28.00 1.02
CA LYS A 219 11.70 28.84 2.12
C LYS A 219 10.22 29.11 1.92
N TRP A 220 9.39 28.74 2.90
CA TRP A 220 7.93 28.76 2.76
C TRP A 220 7.38 30.15 2.43
N TRP A 221 8.00 31.24 2.90
CA TRP A 221 7.59 32.62 2.62
C TRP A 221 7.89 33.08 1.18
N HIS A 222 8.55 32.27 0.36
CA HIS A 222 8.69 32.50 -1.07
C HIS A 222 7.59 31.82 -1.91
N MET A 223 6.73 31.01 -1.29
CA MET A 223 5.55 30.46 -1.95
C MET A 223 4.49 31.56 -2.10
N VAL A 224 3.73 31.49 -3.20
CA VAL A 224 2.47 32.23 -3.34
C VAL A 224 1.36 31.18 -3.22
N PRO A 225 0.74 31.03 -2.03
CA PRO A 225 -0.27 30.01 -1.77
C PRO A 225 -1.57 30.20 -2.57
#